data_AF-A0A4R1HGS3-F1
#
_entry.id   AF-A0A4R1HGS3-F1
#
_cell.length_a   1.000
_cell.length_b   1.000
_cell.length_c   1.000
_cell.angle_alpha   90.00
_cell.angle_beta   90.00
_cell.angle_gamma   90.00
#
_symmetry.space_group_name_H-M   'P 1'
#
loop_
_entity.id
_entity.type
_entity.pdbx_description
1 polymer ?
#
loop_
_entity_poly.entity_id
_entity_poly.type
_entity_poly.pdbx_seq_one_letter_code
_entity_poly.pdbx_strand_id
1 'polypeptide(L)'
;MNDLIPPPNDLNPEEDGHPQRPSSWNPQAWFRQLPDHREFLEQLPNPISREGVTDFFGEAHVDASTAVHAFLASMVWGYGPVGYGAYRTKRVLGLNLDAGERLRRVVAVARDDGPIPAFRVIARNRLTYLGPAFGTKFLYFATRANRAAHGDRTAPVLDQVVRRWFLLHADVRLDGTWSVANYERYVGLLEHWGDELGISSDHVEEIVFERQVARNSGRTTPPQSPTGVEDDAGDGDPLEALRVVIAQKRARLDEATEHLDALAEILGSS
;
A
#
# COMPACT_ATOMS: atom_id res chain seq x y z
N MET A 1 3.53 13.54 29.94
CA MET A 1 3.40 14.73 29.08
C MET A 1 4.25 14.40 27.87
N ASN A 2 3.63 13.91 26.78
CA ASN A 2 4.36 13.69 25.54
C ASN A 2 4.67 15.09 25.00
N ASP A 3 5.94 15.40 24.80
CA ASP A 3 6.31 16.60 24.05
C ASP A 3 5.76 16.43 22.63
N LEU A 4 4.67 17.15 22.35
CA LEU A 4 4.04 17.15 21.05
C LEU A 4 4.99 17.87 20.09
N ILE A 5 5.54 17.10 19.14
CA ILE A 5 6.43 17.61 18.11
C ILE A 5 5.57 18.47 17.18
N PRO A 6 5.86 19.77 16.99
CA PRO A 6 5.09 20.61 16.07
C PRO A 6 5.27 20.14 14.61
N PRO A 7 4.35 20.47 13.69
CA PRO A 7 4.49 20.16 12.28
C PRO A 7 5.74 20.87 11.73
N PRO A 8 6.57 20.19 10.93
CA PRO A 8 7.68 20.86 10.25
C PRO A 8 7.19 22.05 9.43
N ASN A 9 7.94 23.17 9.50
CA ASN A 9 7.58 24.43 8.83
C ASN A 9 7.38 24.32 7.30
N ASP A 10 7.85 23.23 6.69
CA ASP A 10 7.65 22.99 5.27
C ASP A 10 6.35 22.23 4.96
N LEU A 11 5.49 21.88 5.92
CA LEU A 11 4.14 21.38 5.65
C LEU A 11 3.18 22.57 5.40
N ASN A 12 2.73 22.76 4.15
CA ASN A 12 1.80 23.83 3.80
C ASN A 12 0.59 23.28 3.01
N PRO A 13 -0.57 23.05 3.67
CA PRO A 13 -1.75 22.47 3.03
C PRO A 13 -2.27 23.25 1.80
N GLU A 14 -2.07 24.57 1.75
CA GLU A 14 -2.54 25.39 0.64
C GLU A 14 -1.74 25.19 -0.65
N GLU A 15 -0.46 24.86 -0.53
CA GLU A 15 0.44 24.61 -1.66
C GLU A 15 0.52 23.12 -2.04
N ASP A 16 0.22 22.23 -1.08
CA ASP A 16 0.47 20.78 -1.21
C ASP A 16 -0.80 19.92 -1.32
N GLY A 17 -2.00 20.49 -1.15
CA GLY A 17 -3.26 19.75 -1.06
C GLY A 17 -3.83 19.24 -2.39
N HIS A 18 -2.99 18.79 -3.32
CA HIS A 18 -3.48 18.24 -4.58
C HIS A 18 -3.93 16.79 -4.42
N PRO A 19 -5.09 16.39 -4.99
CA PRO A 19 -5.51 15.00 -4.92
C PRO A 19 -4.49 14.09 -5.60
N GLN A 20 -4.08 13.02 -4.92
CA GLN A 20 -3.19 12.02 -5.52
C GLN A 20 -3.77 11.49 -6.83
N ARG A 21 -2.94 11.49 -7.88
CA ARG A 21 -3.35 11.03 -9.21
C ARG A 21 -3.76 9.55 -9.20
N PRO A 22 -4.78 9.16 -10.00
CA PRO A 22 -5.13 7.76 -10.19
C PRO A 22 -3.92 6.90 -10.62
N SER A 23 -3.83 5.68 -10.09
CA SER A 23 -2.72 4.77 -10.34
C SER A 23 -3.01 3.84 -11.52
N SER A 24 -2.20 3.91 -12.57
CA SER A 24 -2.23 2.90 -13.65
C SER A 24 -1.66 1.57 -13.15
N TRP A 25 -2.12 0.46 -13.71
CA TRP A 25 -1.64 -0.88 -13.41
C TRP A 25 -1.56 -1.75 -14.68
N ASN A 26 -0.94 -2.93 -14.60
CA ASN A 26 -0.78 -3.88 -15.71
C ASN A 26 -1.82 -5.02 -15.59
N PRO A 27 -2.97 -4.97 -16.29
CA PRO A 27 -4.03 -5.96 -16.11
C PRO A 27 -3.59 -7.39 -16.45
N GLN A 28 -2.80 -7.57 -17.51
CA GLN A 28 -2.33 -8.88 -17.95
C GLN A 28 -1.51 -9.60 -16.88
N ALA A 29 -0.65 -8.88 -16.15
CA ALA A 29 0.13 -9.47 -15.05
C ALA A 29 -0.78 -9.98 -13.93
N TRP A 30 -1.83 -9.23 -13.60
CA TRP A 30 -2.79 -9.58 -12.55
C TRP A 30 -3.72 -10.72 -12.96
N PHE A 31 -4.27 -10.70 -14.17
CA PHE A 31 -5.12 -11.79 -14.70
C PHE A 31 -4.36 -13.12 -14.73
N ARG A 32 -3.07 -13.09 -15.10
CA ARG A 32 -2.22 -14.29 -15.15
C ARG A 32 -1.96 -14.87 -13.75
N GLN A 33 -1.76 -14.03 -12.74
CA GLN A 33 -1.44 -14.48 -11.39
C GLN A 33 -2.67 -14.88 -10.58
N LEU A 34 -3.82 -14.25 -10.84
CA LEU A 34 -5.06 -14.40 -10.08
C LEU A 34 -6.24 -14.76 -11.02
N PRO A 35 -6.19 -15.89 -11.74
CA PRO A 35 -7.22 -16.25 -12.70
C PRO A 35 -8.61 -16.41 -12.07
N ASP A 36 -8.68 -16.90 -10.83
CA ASP A 36 -9.94 -17.09 -10.08
C ASP A 36 -10.63 -15.78 -9.71
N HIS A 37 -9.92 -14.64 -9.79
CA HIS A 37 -10.46 -13.31 -9.52
C HIS A 37 -10.55 -12.45 -10.78
N ARG A 38 -10.39 -13.05 -11.96
CA ARG A 38 -10.32 -12.31 -13.23
C ARG A 38 -11.59 -11.50 -13.50
N GLU A 39 -12.77 -12.09 -13.28
CA GLU A 39 -14.05 -11.42 -13.51
C GLU A 39 -14.16 -10.12 -12.71
N PHE A 40 -13.69 -10.13 -11.46
CA PHE A 40 -13.62 -8.93 -10.63
C PHE A 40 -12.56 -7.95 -11.14
N LEU A 41 -11.35 -8.43 -11.44
CA LEU A 41 -10.24 -7.58 -11.88
C LEU A 41 -10.54 -6.86 -13.21
N GLU A 42 -11.33 -7.46 -14.11
CA GLU A 42 -11.77 -6.84 -15.36
C GLU A 42 -12.73 -5.66 -15.16
N GLN A 43 -13.37 -5.56 -13.99
CA GLN A 43 -14.26 -4.44 -13.63
C GLN A 43 -13.50 -3.25 -13.04
N LEU A 44 -12.24 -3.42 -12.65
CA LEU A 44 -11.46 -2.34 -12.05
C LEU A 44 -11.07 -1.30 -13.12
N PRO A 45 -11.23 0.01 -12.84
CA PRO A 45 -10.76 1.04 -13.75
C PRO A 45 -9.23 1.02 -13.87
N ASN A 46 -8.72 1.49 -15.01
CA ASN A 46 -7.29 1.69 -15.23
C ASN A 46 -7.08 3.05 -15.94
N PRO A 47 -6.61 4.09 -15.22
CA PRO A 47 -6.09 4.06 -13.85
C PRO A 47 -7.18 3.98 -12.76
N ILE A 48 -6.83 3.46 -11.58
CA ILE A 48 -7.73 3.36 -10.41
C ILE A 48 -7.49 4.52 -9.44
N SER A 49 -8.56 5.21 -9.02
CA SER A 49 -8.50 6.34 -8.08
C SER A 49 -8.70 5.88 -6.62
N ARG A 50 -8.38 6.75 -5.64
CA ARG A 50 -8.67 6.49 -4.22
C ARG A 50 -10.17 6.29 -3.99
N GLU A 51 -11.01 7.09 -4.64
CA GLU A 51 -12.47 6.98 -4.57
C GLU A 51 -12.94 5.62 -5.12
N GLY A 52 -12.46 5.23 -6.31
CA GLY A 52 -12.83 3.95 -6.91
C GLY A 52 -12.39 2.73 -6.10
N VAL A 53 -11.31 2.81 -5.31
CA VAL A 53 -10.99 1.75 -4.34
C VAL A 53 -11.93 1.78 -3.14
N THR A 54 -12.25 2.98 -2.63
CA THR A 54 -13.09 3.17 -1.43
C THR A 54 -14.48 2.58 -1.63
N ASP A 55 -15.04 2.65 -2.84
CA ASP A 55 -16.36 2.10 -3.17
C ASP A 55 -16.47 0.60 -2.85
N PHE A 56 -15.39 -0.17 -3.04
CA PHE A 56 -15.38 -1.61 -2.72
C PHE A 56 -15.44 -1.90 -1.22
N PHE A 57 -15.18 -0.92 -0.35
CA PHE A 57 -15.18 -1.10 1.10
C PHE A 57 -16.55 -0.87 1.76
N GLY A 58 -17.53 -0.32 1.05
CA GLY A 58 -18.88 -0.11 1.59
C GLY A 58 -19.51 -1.40 2.11
N GLU A 59 -19.39 -2.47 1.32
CA GLU A 59 -19.97 -3.79 1.64
C GLU A 59 -18.91 -4.85 2.00
N ALA A 60 -17.63 -4.50 2.11
CA ALA A 60 -16.56 -5.46 2.40
C ALA A 60 -16.62 -6.11 3.79
N HIS A 61 -17.56 -5.69 4.65
CA HIS A 61 -17.83 -6.30 5.94
C HIS A 61 -18.88 -7.43 5.88
N VAL A 62 -19.62 -7.53 4.77
CA VAL A 62 -20.74 -8.45 4.58
C VAL A 62 -20.27 -9.90 4.52
N ASP A 63 -19.31 -10.21 3.67
CA ASP A 63 -18.79 -11.57 3.51
C ASP A 63 -17.30 -11.61 3.13
N ALA A 64 -16.74 -12.81 3.10
CA ALA A 64 -15.33 -13.01 2.81
C ALA A 64 -14.95 -12.68 1.36
N SER A 65 -15.88 -12.80 0.40
CA SER A 65 -15.61 -12.56 -1.02
C SER A 65 -15.51 -11.06 -1.32
N THR A 66 -16.46 -10.27 -0.81
CA THR A 66 -16.45 -8.80 -0.87
C THR A 66 -15.21 -8.21 -0.18
N ALA A 67 -14.80 -8.77 0.96
CA ALA A 67 -13.55 -8.40 1.61
C ALA A 67 -12.30 -8.68 0.76
N VAL A 68 -12.26 -9.81 0.04
CA VAL A 68 -11.17 -10.13 -0.90
C VAL A 68 -11.16 -9.17 -2.08
N HIS A 69 -12.31 -8.79 -2.63
CA HIS A 69 -12.42 -7.80 -3.71
C HIS A 69 -11.88 -6.42 -3.28
N ALA A 70 -12.28 -5.94 -2.10
CA ALA A 70 -11.74 -4.71 -1.52
C ALA A 70 -10.21 -4.79 -1.31
N PHE A 71 -9.73 -5.94 -0.83
CA PHE A 71 -8.30 -6.19 -0.71
C PHE A 71 -7.59 -6.13 -2.05
N LEU A 72 -8.09 -6.82 -3.08
CA LEU A 72 -7.52 -6.80 -4.43
C LEU A 72 -7.48 -5.38 -5.01
N ALA A 73 -8.57 -4.60 -4.92
CA ALA A 73 -8.59 -3.21 -5.36
C ALA A 73 -7.52 -2.36 -4.65
N SER A 74 -7.37 -2.52 -3.33
CA SER A 74 -6.34 -1.82 -2.55
C SER A 74 -4.91 -2.22 -2.94
N MET A 75 -4.68 -3.49 -3.28
CA MET A 75 -3.37 -3.96 -3.73
C MET A 75 -3.06 -3.46 -5.16
N VAL A 76 -4.05 -3.49 -6.07
CA VAL A 76 -3.91 -2.95 -7.43
C VAL A 76 -3.52 -1.47 -7.38
N TRP A 77 -4.23 -0.69 -6.57
CA TRP A 77 -3.91 0.72 -6.36
C TRP A 77 -2.53 0.91 -5.71
N GLY A 78 -2.22 0.14 -4.66
CA GLY A 78 -0.99 0.31 -3.90
C GLY A 78 0.29 -0.11 -4.65
N TYR A 79 0.20 -1.11 -5.54
CA TYR A 79 1.32 -1.52 -6.40
C TYR A 79 1.39 -0.73 -7.71
N GLY A 80 0.25 -0.28 -8.23
CA GLY A 80 0.16 0.41 -9.52
C GLY A 80 0.89 -0.37 -10.63
N PRO A 81 1.88 0.24 -11.32
CA PRO A 81 2.57 -0.40 -12.44
C PRO A 81 3.64 -1.42 -12.03
N VAL A 82 3.86 -1.62 -10.72
CA VAL A 82 4.95 -2.47 -10.22
C VAL A 82 4.66 -3.96 -10.48
N GLY A 83 5.46 -4.58 -11.34
CA GLY A 83 5.20 -5.93 -11.87
C GLY A 83 5.14 -7.08 -10.85
N TYR A 84 5.70 -6.92 -9.65
CA TYR A 84 5.63 -7.97 -8.62
C TYR A 84 4.38 -7.90 -7.72
N GLY A 85 3.53 -6.89 -7.88
CA GLY A 85 2.32 -6.71 -7.07
C GLY A 85 1.34 -7.87 -7.16
N ALA A 86 1.06 -8.32 -8.38
CA ALA A 86 0.20 -9.46 -8.66
C ALA A 86 0.72 -10.77 -8.01
N TYR A 87 2.02 -11.03 -8.13
CA TYR A 87 2.66 -12.20 -7.52
C TYR A 87 2.59 -12.17 -5.99
N ARG A 88 2.90 -11.03 -5.36
CA ARG A 88 2.83 -10.89 -3.89
C ARG A 88 1.39 -11.05 -3.39
N THR A 89 0.43 -10.47 -4.09
CA THR A 89 -0.99 -10.58 -3.73
C THR A 89 -1.48 -12.03 -3.84
N LYS A 90 -1.09 -12.74 -4.90
CA LYS A 90 -1.34 -14.19 -5.03
C LYS A 90 -0.80 -14.99 -3.85
N ARG A 91 0.43 -14.71 -3.39
CA ARG A 91 1.01 -15.40 -2.23
C ARG A 91 0.21 -15.16 -0.95
N VAL A 92 -0.24 -13.93 -0.72
CA VAL A 92 -1.07 -13.59 0.44
C VAL A 92 -2.35 -14.42 0.42
N LEU A 93 -3.10 -14.42 -0.69
CA LEU A 93 -4.36 -15.16 -0.77
C LEU A 93 -4.15 -16.69 -0.76
N GLY A 94 -3.11 -17.18 -1.44
CA GLY A 94 -2.85 -18.62 -1.57
C GLY A 94 -2.30 -19.30 -0.31
N LEU A 95 -1.63 -18.55 0.58
CA LEU A 95 -1.04 -19.10 1.81
C LEU A 95 -1.86 -18.81 3.07
N ASN A 96 -2.96 -18.07 2.94
CA ASN A 96 -3.88 -17.77 4.02
C ASN A 96 -5.29 -18.18 3.60
N LEU A 97 -5.66 -19.44 3.82
CA LEU A 97 -6.95 -20.00 3.38
C LEU A 97 -8.17 -19.28 3.97
N ASP A 98 -8.01 -18.60 5.12
CA ASP A 98 -9.02 -17.81 5.79
C ASP A 98 -8.83 -16.29 5.58
N ALA A 99 -8.06 -15.87 4.57
CA ALA A 99 -7.75 -14.46 4.30
C ALA A 99 -9.01 -13.60 4.20
N GLY A 100 -10.01 -14.02 3.43
CA GLY A 100 -11.23 -13.25 3.24
C GLY A 100 -11.98 -13.00 4.55
N GLU A 101 -12.06 -14.00 5.43
CA GLU A 101 -12.74 -13.85 6.71
C GLU A 101 -11.92 -12.98 7.69
N ARG A 102 -10.59 -13.06 7.66
CA ARG A 102 -9.73 -12.14 8.44
C ARG A 102 -9.86 -10.69 7.96
N LEU A 103 -9.84 -10.47 6.64
CA LEU A 103 -10.01 -9.16 6.02
C LEU A 103 -11.38 -8.57 6.37
N ARG A 104 -12.44 -9.38 6.24
CA ARG A 104 -13.81 -8.99 6.61
C ARG A 104 -13.91 -8.51 8.05
N ARG A 105 -13.28 -9.23 8.99
CA ARG A 105 -13.20 -8.82 10.41
C ARG A 105 -12.48 -7.49 10.60
N VAL A 106 -11.40 -7.24 9.87
CA VAL A 106 -10.69 -5.96 9.92
C VAL A 106 -11.59 -4.83 9.41
N VAL A 107 -12.32 -5.04 8.31
CA VAL A 107 -13.27 -4.04 7.78
C VAL A 107 -14.41 -3.77 8.76
N ALA A 108 -14.98 -4.82 9.36
CA ALA A 108 -16.04 -4.65 10.36
C ALA A 108 -15.57 -3.80 11.55
N VAL A 109 -14.37 -4.06 12.07
CA VAL A 109 -13.80 -3.28 13.18
C VAL A 109 -13.44 -1.87 12.73
N ALA A 110 -12.93 -1.68 11.51
CA ALA A 110 -12.68 -0.34 10.96
C ALA A 110 -13.97 0.48 10.85
N ARG A 111 -15.07 -0.15 10.46
CA ARG A 111 -16.39 0.45 10.35
C ARG A 111 -17.00 0.77 11.71
N ASP A 112 -16.87 -0.11 12.69
CA ASP A 112 -17.59 0.03 13.97
C ASP A 112 -16.76 0.77 15.05
N ASP A 113 -15.43 0.58 15.06
CA ASP A 113 -14.55 1.04 16.14
C ASP A 113 -13.44 2.02 15.66
N GLY A 114 -13.24 2.16 14.36
CA GLY A 114 -12.32 3.12 13.77
C GLY A 114 -10.85 2.66 13.61
N PRO A 115 -9.92 3.60 13.34
CA PRO A 115 -8.57 3.28 12.85
C PRO A 115 -7.70 2.42 13.78
N ILE A 116 -7.53 2.82 15.03
CA ILE A 116 -6.61 2.16 15.95
C ILE A 116 -7.10 0.76 16.35
N PRO A 117 -8.38 0.54 16.71
CA PRO A 117 -8.90 -0.80 16.94
C PRO A 117 -8.71 -1.72 15.73
N ALA A 118 -8.96 -1.23 14.52
CA ALA A 118 -8.80 -2.02 13.30
C ALA A 118 -7.33 -2.37 13.04
N PHE A 119 -6.39 -1.44 13.28
CA PHE A 119 -4.95 -1.74 13.20
C PHE A 119 -4.55 -2.86 14.17
N ARG A 120 -5.06 -2.81 15.41
CA ARG A 120 -4.80 -3.87 16.41
C ARG A 120 -5.29 -5.23 15.93
N VAL A 121 -6.43 -5.29 15.24
CA VAL A 121 -7.00 -6.54 14.73
C VAL A 121 -6.15 -7.13 13.62
N ILE A 122 -5.74 -6.33 12.62
CA ILE A 122 -4.87 -6.82 11.53
C ILE A 122 -3.47 -7.17 12.04
N ALA A 123 -2.92 -6.42 13.01
CA ALA A 123 -1.62 -6.69 13.61
C ALA A 123 -1.58 -7.99 14.43
N ARG A 124 -2.72 -8.40 15.02
CA ARG A 124 -2.87 -9.67 15.74
C ARG A 124 -3.18 -10.85 14.82
N ASN A 125 -3.88 -10.61 13.70
CA ASN A 125 -4.32 -11.65 12.76
C ASN A 125 -3.64 -11.48 11.39
N ARG A 126 -2.31 -11.41 11.41
CA ARG A 126 -1.51 -11.10 10.22
C ARG A 126 -1.76 -12.15 9.13
N LEU A 127 -1.77 -11.67 7.89
CA LEU A 127 -1.70 -12.53 6.73
C LEU A 127 -0.23 -12.72 6.35
N THR A 128 0.21 -13.96 6.19
CA THR A 128 1.57 -14.26 5.74
C THR A 128 1.84 -13.55 4.40
N TYR A 129 3.01 -12.92 4.25
CA TYR A 129 3.42 -12.07 3.12
C TYR A 129 2.70 -10.71 2.98
N LEU A 130 1.77 -10.36 3.87
CA LEU A 130 1.24 -9.01 3.95
C LEU A 130 2.05 -8.19 4.96
N GLY A 131 2.85 -7.25 4.46
CA GLY A 131 3.60 -6.31 5.29
C GLY A 131 2.74 -5.13 5.78
N PRO A 132 3.16 -4.42 6.85
CA PRO A 132 2.43 -3.29 7.42
C PRO A 132 2.12 -2.15 6.44
N ALA A 133 3.02 -1.89 5.47
CA ALA A 133 2.80 -0.84 4.47
C ALA A 133 1.56 -1.10 3.59
N PHE A 134 1.32 -2.35 3.21
CA PHE A 134 0.13 -2.72 2.43
C PHE A 134 -1.07 -2.99 3.34
N GLY A 135 -0.84 -3.48 4.55
CA GLY A 135 -1.87 -3.58 5.58
C GLY A 135 -2.51 -2.25 5.94
N THR A 136 -1.71 -1.19 6.07
CA THR A 136 -2.19 0.16 6.36
C THR A 136 -2.88 0.81 5.15
N LYS A 137 -2.50 0.47 3.91
CA LYS A 137 -3.27 0.83 2.70
C LYS A 137 -4.66 0.21 2.69
N PHE A 138 -4.77 -1.07 3.06
CA PHE A 138 -6.08 -1.71 3.22
C PHE A 138 -6.91 -1.03 4.32
N LEU A 139 -6.28 -0.73 5.47
CA LEU A 139 -6.93 -0.07 6.60
C LEU A 139 -7.40 1.35 6.27
N TYR A 140 -6.60 2.09 5.49
CA TYR A 140 -6.91 3.41 4.97
C TYR A 140 -8.27 3.40 4.27
N PHE A 141 -8.47 2.51 3.29
CA PHE A 141 -9.73 2.45 2.58
C PHE A 141 -10.90 1.95 3.44
N ALA A 142 -10.65 0.97 4.32
CA ALA A 142 -11.67 0.45 5.23
C ALA A 142 -12.24 1.52 6.18
N THR A 143 -11.37 2.39 6.68
CA THR A 143 -11.76 3.51 7.54
C THR A 143 -12.30 4.69 6.74
N ARG A 144 -11.72 5.00 5.58
CA ARG A 144 -12.19 6.08 4.69
C ARG A 144 -13.64 5.87 4.25
N ALA A 145 -14.04 4.62 3.95
CA ALA A 145 -15.40 4.29 3.56
C ALA A 145 -16.45 4.60 4.66
N ASN A 146 -16.03 4.70 5.92
CA ASN A 146 -16.91 4.91 7.07
C ASN A 146 -16.48 6.12 7.93
N ARG A 147 -15.65 7.03 7.39
CA ARG A 147 -15.02 8.12 8.16
C ARG A 147 -16.03 9.05 8.84
N ALA A 148 -17.20 9.26 8.24
CA ALA A 148 -18.27 10.07 8.80
C ALA A 148 -18.75 9.56 10.17
N ALA A 149 -18.72 8.23 10.40
CA ALA A 149 -19.08 7.63 11.67
C ALA A 149 -18.02 7.85 12.77
N HIS A 150 -16.81 8.26 12.40
CA HIS A 150 -15.63 8.33 13.28
C HIS A 150 -15.05 9.73 13.40
N GLY A 151 -15.86 10.77 13.23
CA GLY A 151 -15.41 12.16 13.30
C GLY A 151 -14.41 12.49 12.20
N ASP A 152 -14.67 12.00 10.98
CA ASP A 152 -13.82 12.16 9.80
C ASP A 152 -12.42 11.54 9.88
N ARG A 153 -12.16 10.71 10.90
CA ARG A 153 -10.88 10.01 11.04
C ARG A 153 -10.73 8.89 10.02
N THR A 154 -9.59 8.89 9.34
CA THR A 154 -9.15 7.85 8.40
C THR A 154 -7.78 7.35 8.85
N ALA A 155 -7.55 6.03 8.78
CA ALA A 155 -6.27 5.43 9.11
C ALA A 155 -5.18 5.85 8.12
N PRO A 156 -4.16 6.63 8.51
CA PRO A 156 -3.11 7.06 7.59
C PRO A 156 -2.22 5.88 7.18
N VAL A 157 -1.72 5.90 5.94
CA VAL A 157 -0.83 4.86 5.43
C VAL A 157 0.56 5.04 6.04
N LEU A 158 1.17 3.94 6.51
CA LEU A 158 2.55 3.95 6.99
C LEU A 158 3.43 3.10 6.09
N ASP A 159 3.99 3.71 5.06
CA ASP A 159 4.92 3.05 4.15
C ASP A 159 6.34 3.61 4.21
N GLN A 160 7.23 3.05 3.40
CA GLN A 160 8.64 3.44 3.39
C GLN A 160 8.86 4.91 2.99
N VAL A 161 8.00 5.46 2.11
CA VAL A 161 8.09 6.85 1.67
C VAL A 161 7.81 7.77 2.86
N VAL A 162 6.68 7.53 3.54
CA VAL A 162 6.30 8.28 4.74
C VAL A 162 7.33 8.12 5.85
N ARG A 163 7.74 6.88 6.17
CA ARG A 163 8.75 6.60 7.21
C ARG A 163 10.07 7.33 6.95
N ARG A 164 10.50 7.36 5.69
CA ARG A 164 11.72 8.07 5.28
C ARG A 164 11.57 9.58 5.49
N TRP A 165 10.41 10.14 5.17
CA TRP A 165 10.15 11.56 5.39
C TRP A 165 10.22 11.90 6.89
N PHE A 166 9.53 11.14 7.75
CA PHE A 166 9.55 11.34 9.20
C PHE A 166 10.96 11.29 9.80
N LEU A 167 11.79 10.35 9.32
CA LEU A 167 13.19 10.27 9.72
C LEU A 167 14.00 11.51 9.33
N LEU A 168 13.75 12.08 8.14
CA LEU A 168 14.54 13.18 7.60
C LEU A 168 14.07 14.57 8.07
N HIS A 169 12.79 14.71 8.41
CA HIS A 169 12.16 16.02 8.59
C HIS A 169 11.52 16.24 9.95
N ALA A 170 11.18 15.17 10.67
CA ALA A 170 10.59 15.26 12.01
C ALA A 170 11.51 14.68 13.10
N ASP A 171 12.67 14.12 12.73
CA ASP A 171 13.54 13.33 13.62
C ASP A 171 12.79 12.22 14.38
N VAL A 172 11.74 11.68 13.76
CA VAL A 172 10.93 10.60 14.31
C VAL A 172 11.27 9.31 13.59
N ARG A 173 11.76 8.32 14.35
CA ARG A 173 11.96 6.96 13.86
C ARG A 173 10.67 6.15 13.99
N LEU A 174 10.04 5.89 12.85
CA LEU A 174 8.90 4.97 12.73
C LEU A 174 9.39 3.61 12.21
N ASP A 175 9.16 2.55 12.98
CA ASP A 175 9.43 1.19 12.51
C ASP A 175 8.42 0.76 11.43
N GLY A 176 8.83 -0.19 10.59
CA GLY A 176 8.00 -0.72 9.50
C GLY A 176 7.28 -2.01 9.88
N THR A 177 7.06 -2.22 11.18
CA THR A 177 6.54 -3.46 11.74
C THR A 177 5.08 -3.32 12.12
N TRP A 178 4.47 -4.42 12.56
CA TRP A 178 3.10 -4.47 13.08
C TRP A 178 3.00 -3.98 14.54
N SER A 179 3.84 -3.02 14.94
CA SER A 179 3.87 -2.46 16.29
C SER A 179 2.70 -1.51 16.50
N VAL A 180 1.74 -1.91 17.35
CA VAL A 180 0.56 -1.09 17.71
C VAL A 180 0.96 0.24 18.32
N ALA A 181 1.92 0.22 19.26
CA ALA A 181 2.40 1.44 19.92
C ALA A 181 3.08 2.41 18.92
N ASN A 182 3.85 1.88 17.96
CA ASN A 182 4.48 2.69 16.93
C ASN A 182 3.44 3.31 15.99
N TYR A 183 2.42 2.54 15.58
CA TYR A 183 1.35 3.04 14.74
C TYR A 183 0.47 4.06 15.48
N GLU A 184 0.13 3.83 16.75
CA GLU A 184 -0.61 4.81 17.58
C GLU A 184 0.15 6.12 17.73
N ARG A 185 1.47 6.06 17.94
CA ARG A 185 2.32 7.25 17.97
C ARG A 185 2.30 7.99 16.64
N TYR A 186 2.38 7.27 15.52
CA TYR A 186 2.32 7.85 14.18
C TYR A 186 0.98 8.54 13.92
N VAL A 187 -0.14 7.88 14.21
CA VAL A 187 -1.48 8.45 14.05
C VAL A 187 -1.65 9.68 14.94
N GLY A 188 -1.25 9.62 16.21
CA GLY A 188 -1.37 10.75 17.13
C GLY A 188 -0.54 11.97 16.72
N LEU A 189 0.63 11.76 16.08
CA LEU A 189 1.40 12.88 15.50
C LEU A 189 0.66 13.54 14.34
N LEU A 190 0.08 12.74 13.44
CA LEU A 190 -0.67 13.27 12.30
C LEU A 190 -1.99 13.93 12.72
N GLU A 191 -2.67 13.40 13.73
CA GLU A 191 -3.85 14.04 14.34
C GLU A 191 -3.46 15.40 14.95
N HIS A 192 -2.38 15.45 15.74
CA HIS A 192 -1.89 16.70 16.31
C HIS A 192 -1.52 17.74 15.24
N TRP A 193 -0.78 17.35 14.20
CA TRP A 193 -0.44 18.24 13.10
C TRP A 193 -1.68 18.66 12.29
N GLY A 194 -2.64 17.76 12.12
CA GLY A 194 -3.91 18.04 11.47
C GLY A 194 -4.71 19.10 12.22
N ASP A 195 -4.77 18.99 13.55
CA ASP A 195 -5.44 19.97 14.41
C ASP A 195 -4.80 21.37 14.30
N GLU A 196 -3.46 21.44 14.26
CA GLU A 196 -2.75 22.72 14.10
C GLU A 196 -2.91 23.32 12.70
N LEU A 197 -3.02 22.48 11.67
CA LEU A 197 -3.13 22.89 10.26
C LEU A 197 -4.57 23.00 9.75
N GLY A 198 -5.58 22.60 10.54
CA GLY A 198 -6.99 22.60 10.15
C GLY A 198 -7.34 21.55 9.08
N ILE A 199 -6.60 20.44 8.99
CA ILE A 199 -6.82 19.36 8.02
C ILE A 199 -6.84 17.99 8.71
N SER A 200 -7.39 16.96 8.04
CA SER A 200 -7.43 15.62 8.63
C SER A 200 -6.07 14.93 8.64
N SER A 201 -5.86 13.99 9.57
CA SER A 201 -4.59 13.24 9.71
C SER A 201 -4.16 12.51 8.44
N ASP A 202 -5.11 12.01 7.65
CA ASP A 202 -4.83 11.37 6.36
C ASP A 202 -4.44 12.37 5.26
N HIS A 203 -4.92 13.61 5.35
CA HIS A 203 -4.48 14.67 4.45
C HIS A 203 -3.06 15.13 4.78
N VAL A 204 -2.70 15.18 6.06
CA VAL A 204 -1.29 15.42 6.47
C VAL A 204 -0.37 14.32 5.93
N GLU A 205 -0.78 13.04 6.02
CA GLU A 205 -0.04 11.92 5.41
C GLU A 205 0.14 12.11 3.90
N GLU A 206 -0.92 12.51 3.19
CA GLU A 206 -0.89 12.68 1.73
C GLU A 206 0.13 13.75 1.33
N ILE A 207 0.14 14.90 2.02
CA ILE A 207 1.13 15.97 1.83
C ILE A 207 2.55 15.45 2.07
N VAL A 208 2.77 14.71 3.17
CA VAL A 208 4.07 14.11 3.51
C VAL A 208 4.54 13.16 2.40
N PHE A 209 3.63 12.32 1.91
CA PHE A 209 3.90 11.37 0.83
C PHE A 209 4.29 12.10 -0.46
N GLU A 210 3.48 13.06 -0.91
CA GLU A 210 3.70 13.79 -2.16
C GLU A 210 5.02 14.56 -2.16
N ARG A 211 5.35 15.23 -1.06
CA ARG A 211 6.64 15.91 -0.89
C ARG A 211 7.81 14.96 -1.02
N GLN A 212 7.73 13.80 -0.39
CA GLN A 212 8.82 12.83 -0.48
C GLN A 212 8.92 12.22 -1.89
N VAL A 213 7.81 11.98 -2.58
CA VAL A 213 7.79 11.54 -3.99
C VAL A 213 8.41 12.59 -4.90
N ALA A 214 8.00 13.85 -4.81
CA ALA A 214 8.53 14.95 -5.63
C ALA A 214 10.06 15.08 -5.46
N ARG A 215 10.56 14.95 -4.23
CA ARG A 215 12.01 14.95 -3.93
C ARG A 215 12.75 13.74 -4.49
N ASN A 216 12.11 12.59 -4.55
CA ASN A 216 12.69 11.40 -5.17
C ASN A 216 12.75 11.55 -6.70
N SER A 217 11.72 12.13 -7.31
CA SER A 217 11.67 12.40 -8.76
C SER A 217 12.62 13.51 -9.21
N GLY A 218 12.90 14.51 -8.37
CA GLY A 218 13.88 15.57 -8.65
C GLY A 218 15.35 15.15 -8.50
N ARG A 219 15.63 13.97 -7.92
CA ARG A 219 16.96 13.36 -7.90
C ARG A 219 17.06 12.35 -9.05
N THR A 220 17.31 12.82 -10.27
CA THR A 220 17.71 11.94 -11.38
C THR A 220 19.13 11.42 -11.17
N THR A 221 19.24 10.43 -10.29
CA THR A 221 20.15 9.30 -10.53
C THR A 221 19.25 8.24 -11.19
N PRO A 222 19.68 7.54 -12.27
CA PRO A 222 18.90 6.39 -12.76
C PRO A 222 18.57 5.48 -11.57
N PRO A 223 17.40 4.81 -11.54
CA PRO A 223 17.03 3.98 -10.40
C PRO A 223 18.14 2.94 -10.21
N GLN A 224 19.02 3.20 -9.25
CA GLN A 224 19.80 2.15 -8.65
C GLN A 224 18.75 1.26 -8.04
N SER A 225 18.70 0.04 -8.57
CA SER A 225 18.03 -1.10 -7.95
C SER A 225 18.17 -0.95 -6.44
N PRO A 226 17.12 -1.16 -5.63
CA PRO A 226 17.34 -1.34 -4.21
C PRO A 226 18.14 -2.63 -4.05
N THR A 227 19.47 -2.50 -4.10
CA THR A 227 20.43 -3.35 -3.39
C THR A 227 20.26 -3.00 -1.93
N GLY A 228 19.15 -3.44 -1.37
CA GLY A 228 18.82 -3.33 0.02
C GLY A 228 18.19 -4.65 0.36
N VAL A 229 19.03 -5.58 0.82
CA VAL A 229 18.60 -6.70 1.65
C VAL A 229 17.89 -6.03 2.83
N GLU A 230 16.57 -5.99 2.80
CA GLU A 230 15.81 -5.77 4.03
C GLU A 230 15.95 -7.09 4.79
N ASP A 231 16.71 -7.04 5.88
CA ASP A 231 16.69 -8.04 6.95
C ASP A 231 15.27 -8.09 7.51
N ASP A 232 14.43 -8.89 6.85
CA ASP A 232 13.11 -9.29 7.28
C ASP A 232 13.29 -10.32 8.40
N ALA A 233 13.61 -9.84 9.59
CA ALA A 233 13.55 -10.62 10.82
C ALA A 233 12.08 -10.91 11.14
N GLY A 234 11.52 -11.88 10.41
CA GLY A 234 10.12 -12.28 10.44
C GLY A 234 9.88 -13.60 9.70
N ASP A 235 10.60 -14.66 10.12
CA ASP A 235 10.23 -16.08 9.91
C ASP A 235 10.11 -16.57 8.43
N GLY A 236 10.91 -16.01 7.52
CA GLY A 236 11.02 -16.49 6.13
C GLY A 236 12.38 -17.12 5.84
N ASP A 237 12.40 -18.31 5.23
CA ASP A 237 13.63 -19.00 4.77
C ASP A 237 14.45 -18.09 3.80
N PRO A 238 15.71 -17.73 4.15
CA PRO A 238 16.58 -16.92 3.29
C PRO A 238 16.81 -17.52 1.90
N LEU A 239 16.73 -18.85 1.76
CA LEU A 239 16.84 -19.52 0.47
C LEU A 239 15.62 -19.26 -0.42
N GLU A 240 14.45 -19.06 0.18
CA GLU A 240 13.23 -18.73 -0.54
C GLU A 240 13.26 -17.28 -1.05
N ALA A 241 13.81 -16.35 -0.26
CA ALA A 241 14.07 -14.98 -0.72
C ALA A 241 15.03 -14.97 -1.93
N LEU A 242 16.09 -15.78 -1.89
CA LEU A 242 17.03 -15.93 -3.01
C LEU A 242 16.38 -16.56 -4.24
N ARG A 243 15.53 -17.58 -4.07
CA ARG A 243 14.77 -18.20 -5.18
C ARG A 243 13.83 -17.21 -5.85
N VAL A 244 13.16 -16.36 -5.07
CA VAL A 244 12.32 -15.28 -5.60
C VAL A 244 13.14 -14.31 -6.44
N VAL A 245 14.33 -13.90 -5.98
CA VAL A 245 15.24 -13.02 -6.74
C VAL A 245 15.72 -13.69 -8.04
N ILE A 246 16.02 -14.99 -8.00
CA ILE A 246 16.41 -15.75 -9.20
C ILE A 246 15.24 -15.85 -10.19
N ALA A 247 14.03 -16.13 -9.73
CA ALA A 247 12.83 -16.18 -10.56
C ALA A 247 12.54 -14.81 -11.20
N GLN A 248 12.72 -13.71 -10.46
CA GLN A 248 12.59 -12.33 -10.96
C GLN A 248 13.59 -12.03 -12.08
N LYS A 249 14.85 -12.48 -11.93
CA LYS A 249 15.88 -12.29 -12.96
C LYS A 249 15.58 -13.12 -14.21
N ARG A 250 15.09 -14.35 -14.06
CA ARG A 250 14.71 -15.21 -15.19
C ARG A 250 13.54 -14.64 -15.98
N ALA A 251 12.44 -14.26 -15.31
CA ALA A 251 11.27 -13.70 -15.99
C ALA A 251 11.60 -12.44 -16.80
N ARG A 252 12.50 -11.59 -16.30
CA ARG A 252 12.99 -10.41 -17.05
C ARG A 252 13.87 -10.78 -18.24
N LEU A 253 14.65 -11.85 -18.13
CA LEU A 253 15.45 -12.36 -19.24
C LEU A 253 14.54 -12.91 -20.34
N ASP A 254 13.52 -13.67 -19.97
CA ASP A 254 12.56 -14.25 -20.92
C ASP A 254 11.79 -13.13 -21.67
N GLU A 255 11.30 -12.12 -20.95
CA GLU A 255 10.64 -10.94 -21.55
C GLU A 255 11.59 -10.15 -22.47
N ALA A 256 12.85 -9.97 -22.07
CA ALA A 256 13.84 -9.30 -22.92
C ALA A 256 14.18 -10.12 -24.19
N THR A 257 14.19 -11.45 -24.09
CA THR A 257 14.39 -12.34 -25.25
C THR A 257 13.22 -12.28 -26.21
N GLU A 258 11.97 -12.34 -25.72
CA GLU A 258 10.78 -12.20 -26.56
C GLU A 258 10.76 -10.88 -27.34
N HIS A 259 11.18 -9.78 -26.69
CA HIS A 259 11.29 -8.47 -27.34
C HIS A 259 12.38 -8.42 -28.42
N LEU A 260 13.52 -9.09 -28.20
CA LEU A 260 14.61 -9.15 -29.18
C LEU A 260 14.23 -10.03 -30.39
N ASP A 261 13.54 -11.14 -30.17
CA ASP A 261 13.05 -12.01 -31.24
C ASP A 261 12.01 -11.29 -32.11
N ALA A 262 11.08 -10.55 -31.49
CA ALA A 262 10.11 -9.73 -32.21
C ALA A 262 10.78 -8.63 -33.06
N LEU A 263 11.86 -8.01 -32.56
CA LEU A 263 12.64 -7.04 -33.33
C LEU A 263 13.40 -7.69 -34.49
N ALA A 264 13.92 -8.90 -34.30
CA ALA A 264 14.62 -9.65 -35.35
C ALA A 264 13.67 -10.07 -36.48
N GLU A 265 12.43 -10.45 -36.19
CA GLU A 265 11.41 -10.75 -37.20
C GLU A 265 11.02 -9.53 -38.04
N ILE A 266 10.91 -8.35 -37.40
CA ILE A 266 10.62 -7.09 -38.08
C ILE A 266 11.77 -6.69 -39.02
N LEU A 267 13.02 -6.85 -38.57
CA LEU A 267 14.21 -6.49 -39.34
C LEU A 267 14.57 -7.52 -40.42
N GLY A 268 14.14 -8.78 -40.27
CA GLY A 268 14.35 -9.86 -41.24
C GLY A 268 13.31 -9.93 -42.37
N SER A 269 12.26 -9.10 -42.31
CA SER A 269 11.16 -9.05 -43.30
C SER A 269 11.26 -7.88 -44.29
N SER A 270 12.43 -7.20 -44.38
CA SER A 270 12.74 -6.16 -45.39
C SER A 270 13.78 -6.62 -46.40
#